data_AF-A0AAE1X851-F1
#
_entry.id   AF-A0AAE1X851-F1
#
_cell.length_a   1.000
_cell.length_b   1.000
_cell.length_c   1.000
_cell.angle_alpha   90.00
_cell.angle_beta   90.00
_cell.angle_gamma   90.00
#
_symmetry.space_group_name_H-M   'P 1'
#
loop_
_entity.id
_entity.type
_entity.pdbx_description
1 polymer ?
#
loop_
_entity_poly.entity_id
_entity_poly.type
_entity_poly.pdbx_seq_one_letter_code
_entity_poly.pdbx_strand_id
1 'polypeptide(L)'
;MDIDLSGEKLKSLHISSLDEEEDDEEVQNDDVEDEVSDEDDEEEDQVPMTLGFVEKPKNPWTLLRQYFPSKAGGTPVYAPLPEESTFHRTFFIFMCPSMTCLLRDQHEQWKRHPETPSRSVKVFRCQLPRVNSFYSSEAPAEDGTEQPLTAGAASNSLWPEYEITNEDEGEPDEEMTNDDGSASSLISRSRTDGSFGKLQTYFKGNGENRSWASFQERISLAPDQVLRYSGSGEAKPLWPVSSGRPSKLDIPKCNYCGGTRGFEFQVLPQLLYFFHVKDSEDSLDWATIVVYTCEASCEGGVGYKEEFAWVQLASQSISHR
;
A
#
# COMPACT_ATOMS: atom_id res chain seq x y z
N MET A 1 54.57 -31.88 1.84
CA MET A 1 55.54 -32.55 0.98
C MET A 1 54.84 -33.77 0.43
N ASP A 2 54.71 -33.75 -0.89
CA ASP A 2 53.97 -34.65 -1.75
C ASP A 2 54.29 -36.13 -1.51
N ILE A 3 53.37 -37.01 -1.90
CA ILE A 3 53.61 -38.10 -2.85
C ILE A 3 52.23 -38.64 -3.26
N ASP A 4 51.87 -38.36 -4.51
CA ASP A 4 50.96 -39.18 -5.32
C ASP A 4 51.82 -40.24 -6.03
N LEU A 5 51.43 -41.51 -6.00
CA LEU A 5 51.86 -42.56 -6.95
C LEU A 5 50.89 -43.75 -6.88
N SER A 6 49.90 -43.71 -7.77
CA SER A 6 49.54 -44.75 -8.75
C SER A 6 49.89 -46.24 -8.48
N GLY A 7 48.89 -47.10 -8.72
CA GLY A 7 49.07 -48.19 -9.70
C GLY A 7 49.13 -49.64 -9.20
N GLU A 8 48.04 -50.35 -9.48
CA GLU A 8 47.95 -51.76 -9.93
C GLU A 8 48.42 -52.90 -9.00
N LYS A 9 47.52 -53.86 -8.70
CA LYS A 9 47.39 -55.12 -9.47
C LYS A 9 46.30 -56.07 -8.94
N LEU A 10 45.46 -56.46 -9.89
CA LEU A 10 44.55 -57.60 -10.02
C LEU A 10 44.84 -58.87 -9.19
N LYS A 11 43.76 -59.50 -8.73
CA LYS A 11 43.41 -60.95 -8.69
C LYS A 11 42.09 -61.06 -7.90
N SER A 12 41.07 -61.83 -8.22
CA SER A 12 40.83 -62.87 -9.23
C SER A 12 39.38 -63.37 -9.06
N LEU A 13 38.83 -63.99 -10.12
CA LEU A 13 37.78 -65.05 -10.12
C LEU A 13 36.29 -64.66 -10.24
N HIS A 14 35.85 -64.63 -11.51
CA HIS A 14 34.88 -65.56 -12.15
C HIS A 14 33.52 -65.89 -11.49
N ILE A 15 32.48 -65.23 -12.02
CA ILE A 15 31.23 -65.73 -12.62
C ILE A 15 30.59 -67.02 -12.05
N SER A 16 29.37 -66.89 -11.54
CA SER A 16 28.25 -67.78 -11.88
C SER A 16 26.99 -66.98 -12.15
N SER A 17 26.39 -67.24 -13.30
CA SER A 17 25.13 -66.70 -13.81
C SER A 17 23.92 -67.16 -13.00
N LEU A 18 22.87 -66.32 -12.98
CA LEU A 18 21.47 -66.61 -13.33
C LEU A 18 20.43 -65.98 -12.39
N ASP A 19 19.44 -65.42 -13.09
CA ASP A 19 18.02 -65.25 -12.76
C ASP A 19 17.56 -63.96 -12.06
N GLU A 20 16.84 -63.21 -12.89
CA GLU A 20 15.84 -62.18 -12.64
C GLU A 20 14.96 -62.52 -11.43
N GLU A 21 14.77 -61.57 -10.50
CA GLU A 21 13.44 -61.16 -10.00
C GLU A 21 13.52 -59.67 -9.58
N GLU A 22 12.52 -58.92 -10.01
CA GLU A 22 12.24 -57.52 -9.69
C GLU A 22 11.84 -57.40 -8.21
N ASP A 23 12.42 -56.45 -7.48
CA ASP A 23 11.82 -55.90 -6.27
C ASP A 23 12.03 -54.39 -6.28
N ASP A 24 10.91 -53.68 -6.34
CA ASP A 24 10.77 -52.23 -6.33
C ASP A 24 11.24 -51.64 -4.99
N GLU A 25 12.33 -50.86 -4.99
CA GLU A 25 12.56 -49.85 -3.96
C GLU A 25 12.19 -48.46 -4.53
N GLU A 26 10.96 -48.04 -4.24
CA GLU A 26 10.51 -46.66 -4.38
C GLU A 26 11.37 -45.75 -3.49
N VAL A 27 12.31 -45.01 -4.10
CA VAL A 27 12.85 -43.79 -3.49
C VAL A 27 11.94 -42.64 -3.93
N GLN A 28 11.10 -42.19 -3.00
CA GLN A 28 10.29 -40.99 -3.11
C GLN A 28 11.21 -39.78 -3.31
N ASN A 29 11.28 -39.29 -4.55
CA ASN A 29 11.68 -37.91 -4.79
C ASN A 29 10.43 -37.05 -4.57
N ASP A 30 10.36 -36.41 -3.40
CA ASP A 30 9.45 -35.29 -3.15
C ASP A 30 9.93 -34.07 -3.95
N ASP A 31 9.79 -34.12 -5.27
CA ASP A 31 9.76 -32.93 -6.11
C ASP A 31 8.34 -32.36 -6.03
N VAL A 32 8.05 -31.67 -4.92
CA VAL A 32 6.97 -30.69 -4.90
C VAL A 32 7.49 -29.53 -5.74
N GLU A 33 7.21 -29.59 -7.05
CA GLU A 33 7.11 -28.39 -7.87
C GLU A 33 6.06 -27.52 -7.17
N ASP A 34 6.53 -26.49 -6.44
CA ASP A 34 5.68 -25.39 -6.00
C ASP A 34 5.08 -24.79 -7.28
N GLU A 35 3.90 -25.30 -7.66
CA GLU A 35 2.97 -24.58 -8.49
C GLU A 35 2.70 -23.26 -7.78
N VAL A 36 3.45 -22.23 -8.16
CA VAL A 36 3.01 -20.85 -8.03
C VAL A 36 1.74 -20.76 -8.85
N SER A 37 0.62 -21.12 -8.22
CA SER A 37 -0.69 -20.74 -8.73
C SER A 37 -0.65 -19.23 -8.83
N ASP A 38 -0.73 -18.75 -10.06
CA ASP A 38 -1.13 -17.38 -10.37
C ASP A 38 -2.52 -17.18 -9.72
N GLU A 39 -2.54 -16.91 -8.42
CA GLU A 39 -3.74 -16.59 -7.67
C GLU A 39 -4.22 -15.22 -8.16
N ASP A 40 -5.22 -15.32 -9.03
CA ASP A 40 -6.36 -14.42 -9.13
C ASP A 40 -6.12 -13.11 -9.90
N ASP A 41 -5.97 -13.24 -11.22
CA ASP A 41 -6.59 -12.31 -12.19
C ASP A 41 -8.08 -12.68 -12.39
N GLU A 42 -8.79 -13.14 -11.35
CA GLU A 42 -10.25 -13.14 -11.38
C GLU A 42 -10.69 -11.68 -11.42
N GLU A 43 -11.56 -11.33 -12.38
CA GLU A 43 -12.27 -10.06 -12.42
C GLU A 43 -13.15 -9.95 -11.17
N GLU A 44 -12.54 -9.69 -10.02
CA GLU A 44 -13.25 -9.29 -8.82
C GLU A 44 -13.91 -7.94 -9.11
N ASP A 45 -15.22 -7.87 -8.88
CA ASP A 45 -16.00 -6.64 -8.95
C ASP A 45 -15.19 -5.50 -8.33
N GLN A 46 -14.93 -4.44 -9.11
CA GLN A 46 -14.11 -3.34 -8.61
C GLN A 46 -14.81 -2.71 -7.41
N VAL A 47 -14.25 -2.96 -6.22
CA VAL A 47 -14.78 -2.41 -4.99
C VAL A 47 -14.72 -0.88 -5.09
N PRO A 48 -15.83 -0.16 -4.82
CA PRO A 48 -15.84 1.29 -4.88
C PRO A 48 -14.73 1.90 -4.02
N MET A 49 -13.96 2.79 -4.63
CA MET A 49 -12.90 3.54 -3.99
C MET A 49 -13.31 5.01 -3.88
N THR A 50 -13.01 5.65 -2.76
CA THR A 50 -13.09 7.09 -2.60
C THR A 50 -11.69 7.68 -2.80
N LEU A 51 -11.57 8.66 -3.69
CA LEU A 51 -10.35 9.40 -3.97
C LEU A 51 -10.31 10.66 -3.10
N GLY A 52 -9.12 10.99 -2.58
CA GLY A 52 -8.89 12.22 -1.82
C GLY A 52 -7.98 13.20 -2.59
N PHE A 53 -8.34 14.47 -2.59
CA PHE A 53 -7.62 15.56 -3.26
C PHE A 53 -7.25 16.65 -2.25
N VAL A 54 -6.08 17.26 -2.43
CA VAL A 54 -5.60 18.32 -1.52
C VAL A 54 -5.99 19.69 -2.05
N GLU A 55 -6.74 20.44 -1.23
CA GLU A 55 -7.15 21.81 -1.52
C GLU A 55 -6.69 22.80 -0.46
N LYS A 56 -6.49 24.05 -0.85
CA LYS A 56 -6.30 25.12 0.12
C LYS A 56 -7.64 25.39 0.82
N PRO A 57 -7.67 25.46 2.16
CA PRO A 57 -8.91 25.70 2.88
C PRO A 57 -9.50 27.05 2.48
N LYS A 58 -10.81 27.10 2.27
CA LYS A 58 -11.52 28.37 1.98
C LYS A 58 -11.37 29.36 3.14
N ASN A 59 -11.40 28.84 4.38
CA ASN A 59 -11.17 29.63 5.58
C ASN A 59 -10.23 28.88 6.54
N PRO A 60 -9.25 29.53 7.19
CA PRO A 60 -8.33 28.85 8.11
C PRO A 60 -8.99 28.11 9.26
N TRP A 61 -10.15 28.58 9.73
CA TRP A 61 -10.87 27.96 10.85
C TRP A 61 -11.55 26.64 10.47
N THR A 62 -11.76 26.35 9.17
CA THR A 62 -12.26 25.03 8.75
C THR A 62 -11.25 23.94 9.08
N LEU A 63 -9.98 24.29 9.28
CA LEU A 63 -8.96 23.35 9.71
C LEU A 63 -8.91 23.13 11.23
N LEU A 64 -9.76 23.77 12.03
CA LEU A 64 -9.74 23.51 13.46
C LEU A 64 -10.35 22.12 13.75
N ARG A 65 -9.78 21.40 14.73
CA ARG A 65 -10.11 19.99 15.01
C ARG A 65 -11.59 19.73 15.36
N GLN A 66 -12.29 20.73 15.88
CA GLN A 66 -13.70 20.66 16.23
C GLN A 66 -14.62 20.65 15.00
N TYR A 67 -14.09 20.99 13.82
CA TYR A 67 -14.77 20.90 12.53
C TYR A 67 -14.55 19.57 11.81
N PHE A 68 -13.86 18.62 12.45
CA PHE A 68 -13.56 17.28 11.93
C PHE A 68 -13.14 17.21 10.45
N PRO A 69 -12.16 18.01 10.01
CA PRO A 69 -11.78 18.07 8.61
C PRO A 69 -10.85 16.91 8.30
N SER A 70 -10.96 16.33 7.12
CA SER A 70 -9.84 15.55 6.58
C SER A 70 -8.73 16.49 6.16
N LYS A 71 -7.48 16.23 6.59
CA LYS A 71 -6.36 17.13 6.32
C LYS A 71 -5.09 16.46 5.85
N ALA A 72 -4.36 17.19 5.04
CA ALA A 72 -2.94 16.96 4.79
C ALA A 72 -2.10 17.98 5.57
N GLY A 73 -0.94 17.56 6.06
CA GLY A 73 0.04 18.44 6.70
C GLY A 73 -0.24 18.83 8.15
N GLY A 74 -1.24 18.23 8.79
CA GLY A 74 -1.59 18.50 10.18
C GLY A 74 -2.58 17.51 10.80
N THR A 75 -3.41 18.02 11.70
CA THR A 75 -4.46 17.36 12.52
C THR A 75 -5.31 16.34 11.70
N PRO A 76 -5.89 15.26 12.28
CA PRO A 76 -6.12 13.96 11.62
C PRO A 76 -7.20 13.93 10.53
N VAL A 77 -7.19 12.87 9.72
CA VAL A 77 -8.19 12.56 8.68
C VAL A 77 -9.45 11.96 9.28
N TYR A 78 -10.62 12.54 9.04
CA TYR A 78 -11.91 12.09 9.58
C TYR A 78 -12.54 11.01 8.67
N ALA A 79 -12.78 9.82 9.24
CA ALA A 79 -13.22 8.64 8.51
C ALA A 79 -14.24 7.82 9.34
N PRO A 80 -15.47 8.34 9.52
CA PRO A 80 -16.51 7.64 10.27
C PRO A 80 -16.92 6.35 9.56
N LEU A 81 -17.22 5.30 10.34
CA LEU A 81 -17.94 4.13 9.84
C LEU A 81 -19.42 4.24 10.28
N PRO A 82 -20.33 3.39 9.75
CA PRO A 82 -21.75 3.46 10.10
C PRO A 82 -22.07 3.22 11.58
N GLU A 83 -21.13 2.63 12.33
CA GLU A 83 -21.31 2.28 13.74
C GLU A 83 -21.18 3.50 14.67
N GLU A 84 -22.09 3.66 15.64
CA GLU A 84 -22.09 4.81 16.55
C GLU A 84 -20.81 4.96 17.38
N SER A 85 -20.13 3.85 17.66
CA SER A 85 -18.85 3.86 18.37
C SER A 85 -17.69 4.32 17.50
N THR A 86 -17.87 4.33 16.18
CA THR A 86 -16.91 4.80 15.18
C THR A 86 -17.17 6.24 14.72
N PHE A 87 -18.12 6.94 15.36
CA PHE A 87 -18.59 8.25 14.89
C PHE A 87 -17.45 9.23 14.68
N HIS A 88 -16.52 9.37 15.64
CA HIS A 88 -15.31 10.16 15.45
C HIS A 88 -14.09 9.28 15.23
N ARG A 89 -14.14 8.44 14.21
CA ARG A 89 -12.99 7.64 13.79
C ARG A 89 -12.05 8.49 12.94
N THR A 90 -10.79 8.54 13.34
CA THR A 90 -9.79 9.49 12.81
C THR A 90 -8.42 8.85 12.72
N PHE A 91 -7.69 9.12 11.64
CA PHE A 91 -6.33 8.63 11.45
C PHE A 91 -5.29 9.73 11.55
N PHE A 92 -4.23 9.42 12.29
CA PHE A 92 -3.03 10.23 12.39
C PHE A 92 -1.89 9.49 11.74
N ILE A 93 -1.30 10.08 10.71
CA ILE A 93 -0.17 9.53 9.99
C ILE A 93 1.04 10.42 10.28
N PHE A 94 2.07 9.83 10.89
CA PHE A 94 3.32 10.49 11.16
C PHE A 94 4.40 9.88 10.30
N MET A 95 5.17 10.73 9.62
CA MET A 95 6.24 10.29 8.74
C MET A 95 7.53 11.03 9.09
N CYS A 96 8.63 10.29 9.13
CA CYS A 96 9.97 10.86 9.17
C CYS A 96 10.26 11.55 7.81
N PRO A 97 10.59 12.86 7.78
CA PRO A 97 10.85 13.59 6.53
C PRO A 97 12.21 13.26 5.89
N SER A 98 12.99 12.33 6.45
CA SER A 98 14.29 11.94 5.93
C SER A 98 14.18 10.67 5.08
N MET A 99 14.69 10.73 3.85
CA MET A 99 14.75 9.57 2.96
C MET A 99 15.54 8.40 3.58
N THR A 100 16.54 8.69 4.42
CA THR A 100 17.28 7.64 5.16
C THR A 100 16.40 6.82 6.12
N CYS A 101 15.36 7.43 6.71
CA CYS A 101 14.38 6.72 7.51
C CYS A 101 13.58 5.74 6.65
N LEU A 102 13.08 6.19 5.49
CA LEU A 102 12.28 5.38 4.56
C LEU A 102 13.08 4.22 3.99
N LEU A 103 14.32 4.45 3.54
CA LEU A 103 15.21 3.40 3.03
C LEU A 103 15.47 2.31 4.08
N ARG A 104 15.70 2.72 5.33
CA ARG A 104 15.87 1.77 6.44
C ARG A 104 14.58 1.00 6.70
N ASP A 105 13.43 1.68 6.73
CA ASP A 105 12.14 1.03 6.94
C ASP A 105 11.87 -0.02 5.85
N GLN A 106 12.09 0.32 4.58
CA GLN A 106 11.94 -0.61 3.45
C GLN A 106 12.71 -1.92 3.66
N HIS A 107 13.95 -1.83 4.16
CA HIS A 107 14.76 -3.00 4.49
C HIS A 107 14.22 -3.79 5.70
N GLU A 108 13.70 -3.10 6.72
CA GLU A 108 13.15 -3.72 7.93
C GLU A 108 11.74 -4.31 7.73
N GLN A 109 10.96 -3.83 6.75
CA GLN A 109 9.60 -4.31 6.46
C GLN A 109 9.50 -5.81 6.20
N TRP A 110 10.53 -6.41 5.61
CA TRP A 110 10.55 -7.84 5.30
C TRP A 110 10.95 -8.73 6.49
N LYS A 111 11.37 -8.15 7.61
CA LYS A 111 11.73 -8.91 8.81
C LYS A 111 10.46 -9.26 9.57
N ARG A 112 10.16 -10.56 9.68
CA ARG A 112 8.97 -11.06 10.40
C ARG A 112 9.04 -10.87 11.92
N HIS A 113 10.26 -10.83 12.48
CA HIS A 113 10.50 -10.66 13.93
C HIS A 113 11.71 -9.77 14.22
N PRO A 114 11.64 -8.46 13.93
CA PRO A 114 12.70 -7.54 14.31
C PRO A 114 12.65 -7.32 15.83
N GLU A 115 13.79 -7.40 16.52
CA GLU A 115 13.87 -7.11 17.96
C GLU A 115 13.41 -5.68 18.29
N THR A 116 13.70 -4.73 17.38
CA THR A 116 13.22 -3.36 17.43
C THR A 116 12.82 -2.89 16.03
N PRO A 117 11.52 -2.86 15.68
CA PRO A 117 11.09 -2.38 14.37
C PRO A 117 11.39 -0.88 14.22
N SER A 118 12.11 -0.51 13.16
CA SER A 118 12.35 0.89 12.80
C SER A 118 11.38 1.32 11.68
N ARG A 119 10.17 1.72 12.06
CA ARG A 119 9.18 2.28 11.13
C ARG A 119 9.38 3.77 10.89
N SER A 120 9.40 4.17 9.64
CA SER A 120 9.48 5.56 9.17
C SER A 120 8.10 6.23 9.11
N VAL A 121 7.06 5.41 8.92
CA VAL A 121 5.65 5.82 8.95
C VAL A 121 4.97 5.15 10.15
N LYS A 122 4.25 5.94 10.94
CA LYS A 122 3.40 5.46 12.03
C LYS A 122 1.98 5.93 11.85
N VAL A 123 1.03 5.00 12.01
CA VAL A 123 -0.38 5.29 11.86
C VAL A 123 -1.07 5.02 13.19
N PHE A 124 -1.85 5.97 13.66
CA PHE A 124 -2.70 5.81 14.83
C PHE A 124 -4.15 6.06 14.47
N ARG A 125 -4.99 5.09 14.80
CA ARG A 125 -6.44 5.22 14.79
C ARG A 125 -6.91 5.74 16.13
N CYS A 126 -7.65 6.83 16.12
CA CYS A 126 -8.49 7.28 17.22
C CYS A 126 -9.93 6.94 16.87
N GLN A 127 -10.72 6.52 17.86
CA GLN A 127 -12.12 6.24 17.66
C GLN A 127 -12.88 6.64 18.91
N LEU A 128 -13.81 7.58 18.76
CA LEU A 128 -14.68 8.03 19.85
C LEU A 128 -16.14 7.88 19.44
N PRO A 129 -17.02 7.49 20.37
CA PRO A 129 -18.46 7.52 20.15
C PRO A 129 -18.94 8.97 19.96
N ARG A 130 -20.12 9.11 19.35
CA ARG A 130 -20.75 10.43 19.12
C ARG A 130 -20.84 11.29 20.38
N VAL A 131 -21.18 10.68 21.52
CA VAL A 131 -21.17 11.34 22.82
C VAL A 131 -19.84 11.03 23.50
N ASN A 132 -18.96 12.03 23.59
CA ASN A 132 -17.64 11.90 24.21
C ASN A 132 -17.25 13.18 24.96
N SER A 133 -16.12 13.13 25.67
CA SER A 133 -15.64 14.24 26.51
C SER A 133 -14.88 15.34 25.77
N PHE A 134 -14.62 15.18 24.47
CA PHE A 134 -13.73 16.06 23.70
C PHE A 134 -14.48 16.99 22.74
N TYR A 135 -15.59 16.51 22.18
CA TYR A 135 -16.35 17.18 21.12
C TYR A 135 -17.85 17.25 21.42
N SER A 136 -18.52 18.21 20.80
CA SER A 136 -19.98 18.30 20.81
C SER A 136 -20.59 17.12 20.04
N SER A 137 -21.75 16.64 20.48
CA SER A 137 -22.56 15.64 19.77
C SER A 137 -23.37 16.23 18.61
N GLU A 138 -23.42 17.55 18.52
CA GLU A 138 -24.04 18.32 17.44
C GLU A 138 -23.00 18.81 16.44
N ALA A 139 -23.40 18.97 15.18
CA ALA A 139 -22.50 19.46 14.14
C ALA A 139 -22.12 20.92 14.41
N PRO A 140 -20.85 21.30 14.19
CA PRO A 140 -20.39 22.62 14.50
C PRO A 140 -20.98 23.67 13.54
N ALA A 141 -21.27 24.87 14.04
CA ALA A 141 -21.70 25.98 13.18
C ALA A 141 -20.56 26.43 12.25
N GLU A 142 -20.83 26.56 10.95
CA GLU A 142 -19.87 27.00 9.91
C GLU A 142 -19.54 28.51 9.97
N ASP A 143 -19.36 29.06 11.17
CA ASP A 143 -19.05 30.48 11.41
C ASP A 143 -17.69 30.70 12.11
N GLY A 144 -16.97 29.61 12.42
CA GLY A 144 -15.66 29.65 13.08
C GLY A 144 -15.70 29.97 14.57
N THR A 145 -16.87 30.00 15.21
CA THR A 145 -17.01 30.40 16.62
C THR A 145 -16.85 29.24 17.61
N GLU A 146 -16.93 28.00 17.12
CA GLU A 146 -16.90 26.83 18.00
C GLU A 146 -15.52 26.56 18.58
N GLN A 147 -15.50 26.14 19.84
CA GLN A 147 -14.30 25.71 20.54
C GLN A 147 -14.45 24.26 21.03
N PRO A 148 -13.36 23.49 21.04
CA PRO A 148 -13.39 22.14 21.61
C PRO A 148 -13.68 22.18 23.11
N LEU A 149 -14.33 21.15 23.64
CA LEU A 149 -14.70 21.06 25.07
C LEU A 149 -13.49 21.01 26.01
N THR A 150 -12.33 20.64 25.46
CA THR A 150 -11.07 20.54 26.19
C THR A 150 -9.96 21.29 25.46
N ALA A 151 -8.96 21.79 26.20
CA ALA A 151 -7.77 22.39 25.61
C ALA A 151 -6.94 21.35 24.87
N GLY A 152 -6.44 21.69 23.67
CA GLY A 152 -5.59 20.83 22.86
C GLY A 152 -4.10 21.14 23.06
N ALA A 153 -3.25 20.15 22.82
CA ALA A 153 -1.82 20.41 22.68
C ALA A 153 -1.57 21.14 21.35
N ALA A 154 -0.87 22.27 21.40
CA ALA A 154 -0.41 22.96 20.19
C ALA A 154 0.92 22.36 19.72
N SER A 155 1.05 22.06 18.43
CA SER A 155 2.33 21.74 17.80
C SER A 155 2.89 22.98 17.10
N ASN A 156 4.16 23.30 17.35
CA ASN A 156 4.84 24.44 16.74
C ASN A 156 5.54 24.08 15.41
N SER A 157 5.46 22.81 14.98
CA SER A 157 6.10 22.28 13.77
C SER A 157 5.07 21.46 13.01
N LEU A 158 4.21 22.14 12.26
CA LEU A 158 3.27 21.51 11.35
C LEU A 158 3.74 21.80 9.92
N TRP A 159 3.50 20.84 9.03
CA TRP A 159 3.56 21.13 7.61
C TRP A 159 2.46 22.16 7.29
N PRO A 160 2.48 22.82 6.13
CA PRO A 160 1.34 23.61 5.71
C PRO A 160 0.09 22.71 5.74
N GLU A 161 -0.96 23.18 6.41
CA GLU A 161 -2.20 22.41 6.53
C GLU A 161 -3.09 22.66 5.31
N TYR A 162 -3.64 21.59 4.78
CA TYR A 162 -4.57 21.59 3.66
C TYR A 162 -5.80 20.75 3.99
N GLU A 163 -6.88 21.00 3.27
CA GLU A 163 -8.12 20.22 3.34
C GLU A 163 -8.04 19.06 2.33
N ILE A 164 -8.54 17.89 2.72
CA ILE A 164 -8.72 16.76 1.80
C ILE A 164 -10.19 16.69 1.42
N THR A 165 -10.50 16.90 0.15
CA THR A 165 -11.83 16.72 -0.44
C THR A 165 -11.94 15.30 -1.01
N ASN A 166 -13.15 14.74 -0.95
CA ASN A 166 -13.41 13.36 -1.35
C ASN A 166 -14.28 13.33 -2.61
N GLU A 167 -13.92 12.49 -3.57
CA GLU A 167 -14.73 12.18 -4.76
C GLU A 167 -14.76 10.67 -4.97
N ASP A 168 -15.85 10.14 -5.52
CA ASP A 168 -15.95 8.72 -5.84
C ASP A 168 -15.09 8.39 -7.08
N GLU A 169 -14.38 7.27 -7.05
CA GLU A 169 -13.69 6.77 -8.24
C GLU A 169 -14.73 6.36 -9.28
N GLY A 170 -14.72 7.01 -10.44
CA GLY A 170 -15.63 6.67 -11.53
C GLY A 170 -15.39 5.26 -12.04
N GLU A 171 -16.47 4.59 -12.45
CA GLU A 171 -16.39 3.31 -13.15
C GLU A 171 -15.52 3.47 -14.41
N PRO A 172 -14.56 2.58 -14.67
CA PRO A 172 -13.87 2.58 -15.94
C PRO A 172 -14.88 2.34 -17.06
N ASP A 173 -14.84 3.16 -18.12
CA ASP A 173 -15.72 3.00 -19.28
C ASP A 173 -15.58 1.55 -19.82
N GLU A 174 -16.62 0.72 -19.66
CA GLU A 174 -16.65 -0.68 -20.12
C GLU A 174 -16.61 -0.86 -21.65
N GLU A 175 -16.36 0.20 -22.43
CA GLU A 175 -16.30 0.13 -23.90
C GLU A 175 -14.91 -0.28 -24.42
N MET A 176 -14.25 -1.31 -23.88
CA MET A 176 -13.04 -1.88 -24.50
C MET A 176 -12.86 -3.41 -24.31
N THR A 177 -13.90 -4.22 -24.46
CA THR A 177 -13.79 -5.62 -24.93
C THR A 177 -15.08 -5.95 -25.70
N ASN A 178 -15.13 -6.32 -26.97
CA ASN A 178 -14.27 -7.15 -27.80
C ASN A 178 -14.38 -6.64 -29.25
N ASP A 179 -13.26 -6.43 -29.95
CA ASP A 179 -13.28 -6.45 -31.42
C ASP A 179 -12.02 -7.18 -31.91
N ASP A 180 -12.28 -8.36 -32.45
CA ASP A 180 -11.33 -9.22 -33.11
C ASP A 180 -10.92 -8.59 -34.45
N GLY A 181 -9.95 -7.69 -34.36
CA GLY A 181 -9.03 -7.40 -35.45
C GLY A 181 -9.63 -6.69 -36.65
N SER A 182 -9.65 -5.37 -36.61
CA SER A 182 -9.14 -4.59 -37.73
C SER A 182 -8.78 -3.17 -37.30
N ALA A 183 -7.68 -2.70 -37.85
CA ALA A 183 -7.08 -1.42 -37.58
C ALA A 183 -8.03 -0.21 -37.77
N SER A 184 -7.80 0.76 -36.89
CA SER A 184 -7.90 2.21 -37.09
C SER A 184 -9.27 2.89 -36.96
N SER A 185 -9.21 4.01 -36.23
CA SER A 185 -10.13 5.15 -36.25
C SER A 185 -11.33 5.03 -35.32
N LEU A 186 -11.29 5.75 -34.18
CA LEU A 186 -11.94 7.06 -34.01
C LEU A 186 -11.59 7.67 -32.63
N ILE A 187 -10.43 8.32 -32.52
CA ILE A 187 -10.17 9.29 -31.44
C ILE A 187 -10.64 10.66 -31.94
N SER A 188 -11.57 11.28 -31.23
CA SER A 188 -11.94 12.68 -31.47
C SER A 188 -10.75 13.57 -31.09
N ARG A 189 -10.27 14.28 -32.10
CA ARG A 189 -9.07 15.12 -32.16
C ARG A 189 -9.05 16.25 -31.11
N SER A 190 -8.00 16.30 -30.27
CA SER A 190 -7.22 17.53 -30.06
C SER A 190 -5.81 17.28 -29.49
N ARG A 191 -4.86 17.15 -30.43
CA ARG A 191 -3.40 17.45 -30.42
C ARG A 191 -2.74 17.97 -29.13
N THR A 192 -1.76 17.22 -28.60
CA THR A 192 -0.30 17.43 -28.83
C THR A 192 0.52 16.16 -28.59
N ASP A 193 1.04 15.64 -29.70
CA ASP A 193 2.40 15.12 -29.95
C ASP A 193 3.00 13.92 -29.16
N GLY A 194 2.94 12.74 -29.79
CA GLY A 194 4.12 11.89 -30.01
C GLY A 194 4.61 10.94 -28.90
N SER A 195 4.23 11.14 -27.63
CA SER A 195 4.80 10.33 -26.53
C SER A 195 4.06 9.02 -26.25
N PHE A 196 2.75 8.97 -26.53
CA PHE A 196 1.88 7.87 -26.08
C PHE A 196 2.06 6.56 -26.88
N GLY A 197 2.28 6.66 -28.20
CA GLY A 197 2.52 5.49 -29.05
C GLY A 197 3.84 4.75 -28.77
N LYS A 198 4.79 5.40 -28.09
CA LYS A 198 6.08 4.80 -27.69
C LYS A 198 5.97 3.99 -26.39
N LEU A 199 4.99 4.33 -25.55
CA LEU A 199 4.66 3.59 -24.32
C LEU A 199 4.13 2.19 -24.67
N GLN A 200 3.25 2.09 -25.66
CA GLN A 200 2.64 0.82 -26.08
C GLN A 200 3.65 -0.23 -26.57
N THR A 201 4.79 0.19 -27.11
CA THR A 201 5.89 -0.71 -27.49
C THR A 201 6.81 -1.11 -26.33
N TYR A 202 6.84 -0.34 -25.24
CA TYR A 202 7.59 -0.66 -24.01
C TYR A 202 6.87 -1.72 -23.14
N PHE A 203 5.56 -1.88 -23.29
CA PHE A 203 4.73 -2.81 -22.50
C PHE A 203 4.77 -4.27 -22.98
N LYS A 204 5.62 -4.62 -23.96
CA LYS A 204 6.00 -6.02 -24.24
C LYS A 204 7.11 -6.51 -23.29
N GLY A 205 6.99 -6.21 -22.01
CA GLY A 205 7.96 -6.59 -20.98
C GLY A 205 7.31 -7.37 -19.83
N ASN A 206 8.14 -7.92 -18.95
CA ASN A 206 7.83 -8.80 -17.81
C ASN A 206 6.62 -8.39 -16.93
N GLY A 207 6.25 -9.23 -15.95
CA GLY A 207 5.12 -8.98 -15.04
C GLY A 207 5.15 -7.60 -14.34
N GLU A 208 6.32 -7.06 -14.02
CA GLU A 208 6.47 -5.74 -13.40
C GLU A 208 6.03 -4.59 -14.33
N ASN A 209 6.33 -4.69 -15.63
CA ASN A 209 5.90 -3.70 -16.62
C ASN A 209 4.38 -3.66 -16.76
N ARG A 210 3.69 -4.80 -16.56
CA ARG A 210 2.21 -4.86 -16.55
C ARG A 210 1.63 -4.19 -15.30
N SER A 211 2.19 -4.47 -14.11
CA SER A 211 1.75 -3.82 -12.86
C SER A 211 1.91 -2.30 -12.90
N TRP A 212 3.06 -1.82 -13.39
CA TRP A 212 3.31 -0.39 -13.53
C TRP A 212 2.37 0.25 -14.56
N ALA A 213 2.11 -0.40 -15.70
CA ALA A 213 1.17 0.09 -16.69
C ALA A 213 -0.25 0.25 -16.12
N SER A 214 -0.75 -0.78 -15.44
CA SER A 214 -2.08 -0.76 -14.80
C SER A 214 -2.17 0.32 -13.73
N PHE A 215 -1.12 0.47 -12.90
CA PHE A 215 -1.01 1.56 -11.95
C PHE A 215 -1.10 2.93 -12.63
N GLN A 216 -0.30 3.15 -13.68
CA GLN A 216 -0.28 4.44 -14.39
C GLN A 216 -1.61 4.73 -15.09
N GLU A 217 -2.23 3.74 -15.72
CA GLU A 217 -3.54 3.88 -16.37
C GLU A 217 -4.59 4.31 -15.35
N ARG A 218 -4.68 3.62 -14.21
CA ARG A 218 -5.63 3.98 -13.14
C ARG A 218 -5.38 5.38 -12.58
N ILE A 219 -4.13 5.71 -12.27
CA ILE A 219 -3.77 7.04 -11.74
C ILE A 219 -4.03 8.13 -12.77
N SER A 220 -3.93 7.85 -14.07
CA SER A 220 -4.16 8.84 -15.13
C SER A 220 -5.60 9.35 -15.21
N LEU A 221 -6.57 8.61 -14.69
CA LEU A 221 -7.98 9.04 -14.61
C LEU A 221 -8.17 10.19 -13.61
N ALA A 222 -7.36 10.23 -12.56
CA ALA A 222 -7.37 11.27 -11.54
C ALA A 222 -5.94 11.56 -11.07
N PRO A 223 -5.11 12.27 -11.85
CA PRO A 223 -3.67 12.38 -11.60
C PRO A 223 -3.30 13.15 -10.33
N ASP A 224 -4.19 14.03 -9.86
CA ASP A 224 -4.01 14.88 -8.68
C ASP A 224 -4.43 14.21 -7.36
N GLN A 225 -4.93 12.98 -7.43
CA GLN A 225 -5.35 12.23 -6.24
C GLN A 225 -4.15 11.97 -5.31
N VAL A 226 -4.34 12.17 -4.01
CA VAL A 226 -3.31 11.94 -2.98
C VAL A 226 -3.63 10.77 -2.06
N LEU A 227 -4.89 10.33 -2.06
CA LEU A 227 -5.42 9.31 -1.17
C LEU A 227 -6.40 8.43 -1.94
N ARG A 228 -6.39 7.14 -1.70
CA ARG A 228 -7.43 6.19 -2.12
C ARG A 228 -7.92 5.45 -0.89
N TYR A 229 -9.20 5.53 -0.57
CA TYR A 229 -9.79 4.98 0.65
C TYR A 229 -10.91 4.01 0.28
N SER A 230 -11.03 2.91 1.02
CA SER A 230 -12.23 2.07 1.00
C SER A 230 -12.45 1.44 2.38
N GLY A 231 -13.69 1.50 2.85
CA GLY A 231 -14.10 0.84 4.09
C GLY A 231 -14.44 -0.64 3.91
N SER A 232 -14.37 -1.17 2.69
CA SER A 232 -14.66 -2.58 2.40
C SER A 232 -13.45 -3.46 2.69
N GLY A 233 -13.67 -4.58 3.37
CA GLY A 233 -12.63 -5.58 3.62
C GLY A 233 -12.13 -6.30 2.37
N GLU A 234 -12.84 -6.16 1.25
CA GLU A 234 -12.47 -6.75 -0.05
C GLU A 234 -11.58 -5.82 -0.89
N ALA A 235 -11.47 -4.54 -0.50
CA ALA A 235 -10.68 -3.59 -1.24
C ALA A 235 -9.18 -3.98 -1.25
N LYS A 236 -8.55 -3.84 -2.41
CA LYS A 236 -7.13 -4.13 -2.62
C LYS A 236 -6.36 -2.84 -2.89
N PRO A 237 -5.13 -2.69 -2.36
CA PRO A 237 -4.27 -1.56 -2.70
C PRO A 237 -3.85 -1.60 -4.17
N LEU A 238 -3.70 -0.43 -4.79
CA LEU A 238 -3.15 -0.32 -6.14
C LEU A 238 -1.63 -0.23 -6.08
N TRP A 239 -0.94 -1.28 -6.52
CA TRP A 239 0.52 -1.39 -6.42
C TRP A 239 1.23 -0.91 -7.70
N PRO A 240 2.18 0.04 -7.58
CA PRO A 240 3.05 0.45 -8.67
C PRO A 240 3.84 -0.70 -9.29
N VAL A 241 4.40 -1.58 -8.45
CA VAL A 241 5.13 -2.78 -8.89
C VAL A 241 4.74 -3.96 -8.02
N SER A 242 4.70 -5.15 -8.62
CA SER A 242 4.39 -6.40 -7.91
C SER A 242 5.48 -6.79 -6.91
N SER A 243 6.74 -6.48 -7.24
CA SER A 243 7.89 -6.66 -6.35
C SER A 243 7.80 -5.74 -5.12
N GLY A 244 7.72 -6.35 -3.93
CA GLY A 244 7.62 -5.62 -2.66
C GLY A 244 6.20 -5.39 -2.16
N ARG A 245 5.18 -5.97 -2.80
CA ARG A 245 3.85 -6.15 -2.21
C ARG A 245 3.94 -7.11 -1.01
N PRO A 246 3.37 -6.79 0.16
CA PRO A 246 3.34 -7.71 1.29
C PRO A 246 2.35 -8.86 1.04
N SER A 247 2.68 -10.04 1.54
CA SER A 247 1.72 -11.15 1.67
C SER A 247 0.84 -10.97 2.91
N LYS A 248 -0.25 -11.73 3.02
CA LYS A 248 -1.11 -11.74 4.23
C LYS A 248 -0.33 -12.07 5.51
N LEU A 249 0.77 -12.83 5.40
CA LEU A 249 1.62 -13.20 6.53
C LEU A 249 2.56 -12.08 6.99
N ASP A 250 2.85 -11.11 6.12
CA ASP A 250 3.71 -9.97 6.43
C ASP A 250 2.93 -8.86 7.17
N ILE A 251 1.60 -8.92 7.13
CA ILE A 251 0.72 -8.01 7.87
C ILE A 251 0.53 -8.53 9.30
N PRO A 252 1.02 -7.82 10.33
CA PRO A 252 0.89 -8.27 11.71
C PRO A 252 -0.56 -8.21 12.19
N LYS A 253 -0.93 -9.14 13.08
CA LYS A 253 -2.20 -9.11 13.81
C LYS A 253 -2.33 -7.86 14.69
N CYS A 254 -3.57 -7.43 14.91
CA CYS A 254 -3.90 -6.31 15.78
C CYS A 254 -3.26 -6.48 17.17
N ASN A 255 -2.49 -5.48 17.61
CA ASN A 255 -1.78 -5.53 18.89
C ASN A 255 -2.72 -5.51 20.11
N TYR A 256 -4.01 -5.24 19.91
CA TYR A 256 -4.99 -5.02 20.98
C TYR A 256 -5.98 -6.18 21.12
N CYS A 257 -6.56 -6.66 20.01
CA CYS A 257 -7.51 -7.78 20.04
C CYS A 257 -6.95 -9.08 19.44
N GLY A 258 -5.77 -9.05 18.80
CA GLY A 258 -5.21 -10.21 18.10
C GLY A 258 -5.91 -10.56 16.78
N GLY A 259 -6.89 -9.75 16.34
CA GLY A 259 -7.58 -9.91 15.06
C GLY A 259 -6.69 -9.60 13.85
N THR A 260 -7.21 -9.89 12.66
CA THR A 260 -6.60 -9.54 11.38
C THR A 260 -6.63 -8.03 11.12
N ARG A 261 -5.72 -7.58 10.24
CA ARG A 261 -5.76 -6.22 9.70
C ARG A 261 -6.02 -6.30 8.21
N GLY A 262 -6.99 -5.52 7.74
CA GLY A 262 -7.37 -5.38 6.34
C GLY A 262 -6.84 -4.08 5.76
N PHE A 263 -6.76 -3.99 4.44
CA PHE A 263 -6.46 -2.74 3.76
C PHE A 263 -7.58 -1.73 4.07
N GLU A 264 -7.23 -0.46 4.22
CA GLU A 264 -8.22 0.59 4.39
C GLU A 264 -7.96 1.82 3.51
N PHE A 265 -6.71 2.27 3.41
CA PHE A 265 -6.38 3.36 2.51
C PHE A 265 -4.93 3.36 2.07
N GLN A 266 -4.70 4.09 0.99
CA GLN A 266 -3.42 4.27 0.32
C GLN A 266 -3.12 5.75 0.18
N VAL A 267 -1.90 6.16 0.54
CA VAL A 267 -1.38 7.52 0.33
C VAL A 267 -0.42 7.51 -0.85
N LEU A 268 -0.63 8.43 -1.78
CA LEU A 268 0.10 8.53 -3.04
C LEU A 268 1.18 9.63 -3.01
N PRO A 269 2.24 9.51 -3.84
CA PRO A 269 3.36 10.45 -3.88
C PRO A 269 2.98 11.89 -4.18
N GLN A 270 1.84 12.12 -4.85
CA GLN A 270 1.31 13.45 -5.20
C GLN A 270 1.26 14.39 -3.98
N LEU A 271 1.08 13.83 -2.78
CA LEU A 271 1.11 14.56 -1.53
C LEU A 271 2.44 15.30 -1.27
N LEU A 272 3.57 14.78 -1.76
CA LEU A 272 4.91 15.37 -1.63
C LEU A 272 5.01 16.79 -2.20
N TYR A 273 4.23 17.08 -3.25
CA TYR A 273 4.17 18.40 -3.87
C TYR A 273 3.67 19.47 -2.87
N PHE A 274 2.61 19.16 -2.14
CA PHE A 274 2.00 20.06 -1.15
C PHE A 274 2.85 20.23 0.10
N PHE A 275 3.67 19.22 0.36
CA PHE A 275 4.66 19.19 1.44
C PHE A 275 5.89 20.06 1.15
N HIS A 276 6.01 20.65 -0.04
CA HIS A 276 7.14 21.47 -0.45
C HIS A 276 8.49 20.77 -0.25
N VAL A 277 8.49 19.44 -0.44
CA VAL A 277 9.71 18.66 -0.47
C VAL A 277 10.55 19.19 -1.63
N LYS A 278 11.84 19.44 -1.36
CA LYS A 278 12.75 19.96 -2.39
C LYS A 278 12.95 18.91 -3.49
N ASP A 279 13.40 19.34 -4.65
CA ASP A 279 13.87 18.42 -5.68
C ASP A 279 15.39 18.21 -5.51
N SER A 280 15.77 17.13 -4.84
CA SER A 280 17.16 16.76 -4.55
C SER A 280 17.27 15.24 -4.40
N GLU A 281 18.48 14.67 -4.54
CA GLU A 281 18.66 13.21 -4.47
C GLU A 281 18.23 12.59 -3.14
N ASP A 282 18.39 13.33 -2.03
CA ASP A 282 17.98 12.90 -0.68
C ASP A 282 16.55 13.30 -0.33
N SER A 283 15.81 13.81 -1.31
CA SER A 283 14.43 14.21 -1.10
C SER A 283 13.54 13.03 -0.75
N LEU A 284 12.54 13.32 0.06
CA LEU A 284 11.54 12.35 0.47
C LEU A 284 10.76 11.88 -0.76
N ASP A 285 10.79 10.59 -1.05
CA ASP A 285 10.10 10.00 -2.19
C ASP A 285 9.58 8.59 -1.83
N TRP A 286 8.36 8.28 -2.26
CA TRP A 286 7.71 6.98 -2.09
C TRP A 286 6.78 6.71 -3.27
N ALA A 287 6.63 5.46 -3.69
CA ALA A 287 5.69 5.08 -4.75
C ALA A 287 4.26 4.97 -4.21
N THR A 288 4.13 4.38 -3.01
CA THR A 288 2.84 4.24 -2.33
C THR A 288 3.07 3.92 -0.84
N ILE A 289 2.15 4.38 0.00
CA ILE A 289 2.04 3.96 1.40
C ILE A 289 0.67 3.35 1.59
N VAL A 290 0.63 2.09 1.99
CA VAL A 290 -0.59 1.32 2.18
C VAL A 290 -0.82 1.12 3.67
N VAL A 291 -1.99 1.48 4.14
CA VAL A 291 -2.36 1.39 5.56
C VAL A 291 -3.33 0.24 5.75
N TYR A 292 -3.00 -0.59 6.73
CA TYR A 292 -3.78 -1.73 7.18
C TYR A 292 -4.24 -1.52 8.61
N THR A 293 -5.53 -1.73 8.85
CA THR A 293 -6.16 -1.45 10.15
C THR A 293 -6.93 -2.64 10.67
N CYS A 294 -7.18 -2.68 11.98
CA CYS A 294 -7.97 -3.73 12.60
C CYS A 294 -9.39 -3.81 11.98
N GLU A 295 -9.72 -4.93 11.33
CA GLU A 295 -11.03 -5.14 10.69
C GLU A 295 -12.18 -5.06 11.67
N ALA A 296 -11.98 -5.58 12.89
CA ALA A 296 -12.97 -5.50 13.97
C ALA A 296 -13.10 -4.09 14.59
N SER A 297 -12.36 -3.10 14.09
CA SER A 297 -12.28 -1.73 14.63
C SER A 297 -12.22 -1.68 16.16
N CYS A 298 -11.50 -2.63 16.78
CA CYS A 298 -11.68 -2.96 18.19
C CYS A 298 -11.61 -1.74 19.11
N GLU A 299 -12.33 -1.78 20.24
CA GLU A 299 -12.49 -0.64 21.15
C GLU A 299 -11.68 -0.77 22.46
N GLY A 300 -11.33 -1.99 22.88
CA GLY A 300 -10.64 -2.22 24.16
C GLY A 300 -9.21 -1.66 24.22
N GLY A 301 -8.80 -1.12 25.37
CA GLY A 301 -7.41 -0.69 25.62
C GLY A 301 -7.22 0.84 25.64
N VAL A 302 -6.17 1.32 24.97
CA VAL A 302 -5.82 2.75 24.88
C VAL A 302 -6.65 3.46 23.80
N GLY A 303 -6.89 4.78 23.98
CA GLY A 303 -7.72 5.57 23.06
C GLY A 303 -7.12 5.79 21.66
N TYR A 304 -5.81 5.65 21.51
CA TYR A 304 -5.11 5.70 20.22
C TYR A 304 -4.46 4.35 19.95
N LYS A 305 -4.81 3.74 18.82
CA LYS A 305 -4.39 2.41 18.43
C LYS A 305 -3.43 2.48 17.26
N GLU A 306 -2.20 2.04 17.48
CA GLU A 306 -1.21 1.89 16.41
C GLU A 306 -1.67 0.84 15.39
N GLU A 307 -1.90 1.31 14.17
CA GLU A 307 -2.22 0.52 12.99
C GLU A 307 -0.95 0.34 12.12
N PHE A 308 -1.05 -0.48 11.09
CA PHE A 308 0.11 -0.90 10.32
C PHE A 308 0.22 -0.14 9.00
N ALA A 309 1.42 0.33 8.65
CA ALA A 309 1.70 0.94 7.36
C ALA A 309 2.79 0.14 6.64
N TRP A 310 2.60 -0.01 5.33
CA TRP A 310 3.56 -0.58 4.40
C TRP A 310 3.95 0.46 3.37
N VAL A 311 5.26 0.66 3.16
CA VAL A 311 5.82 1.62 2.21
C VAL A 311 6.44 0.86 1.05
N GLN A 312 6.18 1.30 -0.18
CA GLN A 312 6.95 0.92 -1.37
C GLN A 312 7.59 2.18 -1.93
N LEU A 313 8.91 2.16 -2.15
CA LEU A 313 9.67 3.29 -2.69
C LEU A 313 9.61 3.33 -4.23
N ALA A 314 9.66 4.52 -4.81
CA ALA A 314 9.63 4.73 -6.27
C ALA A 314 10.94 4.29 -6.95
N SER A 315 12.06 4.48 -6.27
CA SER A 315 13.38 4.09 -6.74
C SER A 315 13.71 2.63 -6.36
N GLN A 316 12.97 1.67 -6.90
CA GLN A 316 13.56 0.34 -7.12
C GLN A 316 14.38 0.45 -8.41
N SER A 317 15.51 1.16 -8.38
CA SER A 317 16.53 0.91 -9.39
C SER A 317 16.84 -0.57 -9.25
N ILE A 318 16.44 -1.34 -10.26
CA ILE A 318 16.84 -2.73 -10.48
C ILE A 318 18.37 -2.73 -10.42
N SER A 319 18.91 -2.85 -9.22
CA SER A 319 20.32 -3.12 -9.01
C SER A 319 20.44 -4.60 -9.31
N HIS A 320 20.55 -4.90 -10.59
CA HIS A 320 21.25 -6.09 -11.03
C HIS A 320 22.60 -6.08 -10.32
N ARG A 321 22.75 -6.98 -9.34
CA ARG A 321 24.03 -7.47 -8.87
C ARG A 321 24.09 -8.95 -9.17
#